data_AF-A0A6M3MAE4-F1
#
_entry.id   AF-A0A6M3MAE4-F1
#
_cell.length_a   1.000
_cell.length_b   1.000
_cell.length_c   1.000
_cell.angle_alpha   90.00
_cell.angle_beta   90.00
_cell.angle_gamma   90.00
#
_symmetry.space_group_name_H-M   'P 1'
#
loop_
_entity.id
_entity.type
_entity.pdbx_description
1 polymer ?
#
loop_
_entity_poly.entity_id
_entity_poly.type
_entity_poly.pdbx_seq_one_letter_code
_entity_poly.pdbx_strand_id
1 'polypeptide(L)'
;MSPYSGEHSCRVKSPDSFQADSFRRIKQNKLSIIIGRLKGKTTTTTQAFRYPKEDWTEAQARAHCKEQDGTFEPAKAETQEMEIKDFDYLNPKDNPMIKTEED
;
A
#
# COMPACT_ATOMS: atom_id res chain seq x y z
N MET A 1 9.57 -2.10 10.65
CA MET A 1 8.49 -2.94 10.08
C MET A 1 8.01 -2.26 8.81
N SER A 2 8.47 -2.72 7.64
CA SER A 2 8.02 -2.18 6.35
C SER A 2 6.55 -2.53 6.12
N PRO A 3 5.73 -1.66 5.51
CA PRO A 3 4.39 -2.06 5.09
C PRO A 3 4.52 -3.25 4.15
N TYR A 4 3.62 -4.23 4.29
CA TYR A 4 3.50 -5.32 3.33
C TYR A 4 3.24 -4.70 1.96
N SER A 5 4.15 -4.90 1.00
CA SER A 5 4.12 -4.26 -0.33
C SER A 5 2.84 -4.55 -1.13
N GLY A 6 1.96 -5.45 -0.64
CA GLY A 6 0.71 -5.84 -1.30
C GLY A 6 -0.59 -5.22 -0.75
N GLU A 7 -0.58 -4.51 0.38
CA GLU A 7 -1.83 -4.14 1.09
C GLU A 7 -1.91 -2.67 1.49
N HIS A 8 -3.05 -2.02 1.23
CA HIS A 8 -3.39 -0.74 1.85
C HIS A 8 -3.70 -0.97 3.32
N SER A 9 -3.48 0.05 4.14
CA SER A 9 -3.62 -0.02 5.59
C SER A 9 -4.53 1.09 6.11
N CYS A 10 -5.39 0.75 7.06
CA CYS A 10 -6.15 1.72 7.82
C CYS A 10 -5.95 1.50 9.30
N ARG A 11 -5.34 2.45 10.00
CA ARG A 11 -5.13 2.40 11.44
C ARG A 11 -6.28 3.12 12.15
N VAL A 12 -7.13 2.37 12.84
CA VAL A 12 -8.25 2.92 13.64
C VAL A 12 -7.77 3.31 15.03
N LYS A 13 -6.85 2.54 15.61
CA LYS A 13 -6.34 2.80 16.96
C LYS A 13 -4.84 2.52 17.08
N SER A 14 -4.18 3.28 17.96
CA SER A 14 -2.76 3.09 18.25
C SER A 14 -2.51 1.71 18.87
N PRO A 15 -1.50 0.95 18.41
CA PRO A 15 -1.16 -0.35 18.98
C PRO A 15 -0.76 -0.24 20.46
N ASP A 16 -0.29 0.92 20.93
CA ASP A 16 0.14 1.12 22.32
C ASP A 16 -1.02 1.08 23.33
N SER A 17 -2.25 1.22 22.85
CA SER A 17 -3.46 1.06 23.67
C SER A 17 -3.82 -0.40 23.95
N PHE A 18 -3.17 -1.34 23.25
CA PHE A 18 -3.46 -2.76 23.34
C PHE A 18 -2.43 -3.51 24.18
N GLN A 19 -2.80 -4.73 24.59
CA GLN A 19 -1.88 -5.68 25.21
C GLN A 19 -1.00 -6.29 24.12
N ALA A 20 0.32 -6.31 24.32
CA ALA A 20 1.30 -6.69 23.30
C ALA A 20 1.02 -8.07 22.66
N ASP A 21 0.67 -9.07 23.47
CA ASP A 21 0.47 -10.45 22.99
C ASP A 21 -0.97 -10.77 22.56
N SER A 22 -1.83 -9.75 22.50
CA SER A 22 -3.26 -9.92 22.22
C SER A 22 -3.64 -9.76 20.75
N PHE A 23 -2.71 -9.30 19.90
CA PHE A 23 -3.03 -9.06 18.51
C PHE A 23 -3.34 -10.36 17.77
N ARG A 24 -4.40 -10.32 16.96
CA ARG A 24 -4.81 -11.39 16.06
C ARG A 24 -5.22 -10.78 14.73
N ARG A 25 -4.90 -11.47 13.64
CA ARG A 25 -5.40 -11.15 12.30
C ARG A 25 -6.58 -12.07 12.02
N ILE A 26 -7.72 -11.50 11.68
CA ILE A 26 -8.90 -12.22 11.19
C ILE A 26 -9.18 -11.81 9.75
N LYS A 27 -9.67 -12.74 8.93
CA LYS A 27 -10.10 -12.44 7.57
C LYS A 27 -11.60 -12.19 7.58
N GLN A 28 -12.04 -11.09 6.98
CA GLN A 28 -13.45 -10.77 6.80
C GLN A 28 -13.66 -10.38 5.34
N ASN A 29 -14.42 -11.21 4.61
CA ASN A 29 -14.65 -11.05 3.18
C ASN A 29 -13.31 -10.90 2.41
N LYS A 30 -13.17 -9.77 1.71
CA LYS A 30 -12.02 -9.39 0.88
C LYS A 30 -10.98 -8.56 1.62
N LEU A 31 -11.05 -8.45 2.95
CA LEU A 31 -10.07 -7.70 3.74
C LEU A 31 -9.64 -8.49 4.98
N SER A 32 -8.57 -8.03 5.62
CA SER A 32 -8.17 -8.55 6.94
C SER A 32 -8.29 -7.47 8.01
N ILE A 33 -8.65 -7.89 9.21
CA ILE A 33 -8.79 -7.03 10.39
C ILE A 33 -7.75 -7.46 11.41
N ILE A 34 -6.98 -6.50 11.89
CA ILE A 34 -6.13 -6.65 13.06
C ILE A 34 -6.96 -6.27 14.26
N ILE A 35 -7.23 -7.24 15.13
CA ILE A 35 -7.92 -7.05 16.40
C ILE A 35 -6.93 -7.26 17.55
N GLY A 36 -7.23 -6.69 18.70
CA GLY A 36 -6.47 -6.93 19.93
C GLY A 36 -7.30 -6.60 21.16
N ARG A 37 -6.82 -6.98 22.34
CA ARG A 37 -7.43 -6.58 23.61
C ARG A 37 -6.80 -5.28 24.08
N LEU A 38 -7.64 -4.34 24.50
CA LEU A 38 -7.17 -3.10 25.14
C LEU A 38 -6.55 -3.42 26.51
N LYS A 39 -5.61 -2.59 26.96
CA LYS A 39 -5.06 -2.69 28.32
C LYS A 39 -6.19 -2.61 29.35
N GLY A 40 -6.27 -3.60 30.25
CA GLY A 40 -7.34 -3.69 31.26
C GLY A 40 -8.70 -4.18 30.75
N LYS A 41 -8.81 -4.64 29.50
CA LYS A 41 -10.04 -5.23 28.93
C LYS A 41 -9.83 -6.67 28.50
N THR A 42 -10.89 -7.47 28.57
CA THR A 42 -10.91 -8.86 28.10
C THR A 42 -11.48 -9.01 26.70
N THR A 43 -12.26 -8.03 26.24
CA THR A 43 -12.87 -8.00 24.91
C THR A 43 -11.86 -7.55 23.84
N THR A 44 -12.03 -8.07 22.63
CA THR A 44 -11.25 -7.66 21.46
C THR A 44 -11.86 -6.41 20.83
N THR A 45 -10.99 -5.55 20.30
CA THR A 45 -11.34 -4.32 19.59
C THR A 45 -10.52 -4.26 18.31
N THR A 46 -11.09 -3.68 17.26
CA THR A 46 -10.40 -3.43 16.00
C THR A 46 -9.25 -2.43 16.21
N GLN A 47 -8.06 -2.81 15.76
CA GLN A 47 -6.87 -1.95 15.75
C GLN A 47 -6.65 -1.36 14.36
N ALA A 48 -6.74 -2.19 13.32
CA ALA A 48 -6.50 -1.78 11.93
C ALA A 48 -7.20 -2.68 10.92
N PHE A 49 -7.40 -2.16 9.72
CA PHE A 49 -7.81 -2.93 8.53
C PHE A 49 -6.65 -3.01 7.54
N ARG A 50 -6.60 -4.13 6.81
CA ARG A 50 -5.64 -4.40 5.74
C ARG A 50 -6.42 -4.78 4.48
N TYR A 51 -6.17 -4.06 3.39
CA TYR A 51 -6.89 -4.20 2.13
C TYR A 51 -5.91 -4.69 1.05
N PRO A 52 -6.02 -5.93 0.58
CA PRO A 52 -5.22 -6.44 -0.53
C PRO A 52 -5.42 -5.60 -1.80
N LYS A 53 -4.33 -5.19 -2.47
CA LYS A 53 -4.38 -4.45 -3.74
C LYS A 53 -5.12 -5.20 -4.85
N GLU A 54 -5.14 -6.54 -4.77
CA GLU A 54 -5.81 -7.42 -5.75
C GLU A 54 -7.34 -7.28 -5.70
N ASP A 55 -7.89 -6.97 -4.52
CA ASP A 55 -9.33 -6.89 -4.29
C ASP A 55 -9.83 -5.46 -4.04
N TRP A 56 -8.94 -4.56 -3.64
CA TRP A 56 -9.27 -3.19 -3.25
C TRP A 56 -8.41 -2.18 -3.99
N THR A 57 -9.08 -1.26 -4.69
CA THR A 57 -8.42 -0.05 -5.18
C THR A 57 -8.08 0.87 -4.00
N GLU A 58 -7.08 1.73 -4.19
CA GLU A 58 -6.72 2.73 -3.19
C GLU A 58 -7.92 3.61 -2.80
N ALA A 59 -8.72 4.02 -3.78
CA ALA A 59 -9.89 4.86 -3.55
C ALA A 59 -10.94 4.16 -2.68
N GLN A 60 -11.24 2.89 -2.95
CA GLN A 60 -12.17 2.10 -2.14
C GLN A 60 -11.63 1.90 -0.72
N ALA A 61 -10.35 1.56 -0.58
CA ALA A 61 -9.72 1.34 0.72
C ALA A 61 -9.68 2.63 1.56
N ARG A 62 -9.41 3.78 0.91
CA ARG A 62 -9.42 5.10 1.54
C ARG A 62 -10.82 5.51 2.00
N ALA A 63 -11.84 5.28 1.17
CA ALA A 63 -13.23 5.57 1.51
C ALA A 63 -13.67 4.76 2.74
N HIS A 64 -13.46 3.44 2.71
CA HIS A 64 -13.77 2.57 3.85
C HIS A 64 -12.98 2.96 5.10
N CYS A 65 -11.69 3.32 4.97
CA CYS A 65 -10.92 3.76 6.13
C CYS A 65 -11.50 5.01 6.80
N LYS A 66 -12.03 5.96 6.01
CA LYS A 66 -12.67 7.17 6.51
C LYS A 66 -13.97 6.86 7.27
N GLU A 67 -14.75 5.89 6.80
CA GLU A 67 -15.95 5.42 7.51
C GLU A 67 -15.65 4.78 8.86
N GLN A 68 -14.41 4.31 9.05
CA GLN A 68 -13.93 3.71 10.29
C GLN A 68 -13.16 4.70 11.19
N ASP A 69 -13.22 6.01 10.87
CA ASP A 69 -12.49 7.08 11.56
C ASP A 69 -10.98 6.80 11.70
N GLY A 70 -10.41 6.10 10.72
CA GLY A 70 -9.01 5.67 10.74
C GLY A 70 -8.06 6.55 9.93
N THR A 71 -6.77 6.33 10.14
CA THR A 71 -5.69 6.91 9.34
C THR A 71 -5.30 5.95 8.21
N PHE A 72 -5.44 6.41 6.97
CA PHE A 72 -5.15 5.62 5.77
C PHE A 72 -3.68 5.73 5.35
N GLU A 73 -3.08 4.60 5.01
CA GLU A 73 -1.76 4.50 4.38
C GLU A 73 -1.90 3.63 3.11
N PRO A 74 -1.57 4.15 1.92
CA PRO A 74 -1.63 3.38 0.70
C PRO A 74 -0.57 2.26 0.71
N ALA A 75 -0.84 1.17 0.00
CA ALA A 75 0.15 0.17 -0.29
C ALA A 75 1.33 0.83 -1.03
N LYS A 76 2.55 0.34 -0.81
CA LYS A 76 3.67 0.76 -1.65
C LYS A 76 3.36 0.38 -3.10
N ALA A 77 3.52 1.35 -4.00
CA ALA A 77 3.65 1.04 -5.41
C ALA A 77 4.85 0.07 -5.52
N GLU A 78 4.62 -1.08 -6.13
CA GLU A 78 5.75 -1.80 -6.69
C GLU A 78 6.26 -0.88 -7.78
N THR A 79 7.45 -0.34 -7.59
CA THR A 79 8.17 0.31 -8.68
C THR A 79 8.29 -0.76 -9.75
N GLN A 80 7.36 -0.78 -10.72
CA GLN A 80 7.65 -1.37 -12.01
C GLN A 80 8.79 -0.53 -12.52
N GLU A 81 10.00 -1.00 -12.27
CA GLU A 81 11.16 -0.71 -13.09
C GLU A 81 10.71 -1.13 -14.49
N MET A 82 10.12 -0.17 -15.22
CA MET A 82 9.98 -0.28 -16.65
C MET A 82 11.39 -0.53 -17.11
N GLU A 83 11.68 -1.78 -17.45
CA GLU A 83 12.91 -2.17 -18.12
C GLU A 83 12.86 -1.40 -19.45
N ILE A 84 13.47 -0.22 -19.48
CA ILE A 84 13.66 0.57 -20.69
C ILE A 84 14.65 -0.21 -21.55
N LYS A 85 14.19 -1.27 -22.21
CA LYS A 85 14.99 -2.05 -23.16
C LYS A 85 15.07 -1.39 -24.55
N ASP A 86 14.40 -0.26 -24.75
CA ASP A 86 14.34 0.41 -26.06
C ASP A 86 14.85 1.87 -26.04
N PHE A 87 15.80 2.22 -25.17
CA PHE A 87 16.48 3.53 -25.22
C PHE A 87 17.67 3.58 -26.20
N ASP A 88 17.80 2.64 -27.12
CA ASP A 88 18.76 2.74 -28.23
C ASP A 88 18.26 3.67 -29.36
N TYR A 89 16.98 4.09 -29.33
CA TYR A 89 16.38 4.99 -30.34
C TYR A 89 16.58 6.50 -30.09
N LEU A 90 17.31 6.89 -29.04
CA LEU A 90 17.61 8.30 -28.75
C LEU A 90 19.09 8.65 -28.88
N ASN A 91 19.89 7.79 -29.52
CA ASN A 91 21.24 8.16 -29.91
C ASN A 91 21.18 9.13 -31.11
N PRO A 92 21.56 10.41 -30.98
CA PRO A 92 21.43 11.39 -32.06
C PRO A 92 22.24 11.03 -33.32
N LYS A 93 23.19 10.10 -33.19
CA LYS A 93 24.08 9.65 -34.28
C LYS A 93 23.40 8.70 -35.27
N ASP A 94 22.28 8.08 -34.89
CA ASP A 94 21.52 7.16 -35.74
C ASP A 94 20.21 7.78 -36.23
N ASN A 95 20.01 9.08 -36.02
CA ASN A 95 18.86 9.81 -36.54
C ASN A 95 19.16 10.30 -37.98
N PRO A 96 18.61 9.69 -39.04
CA PRO A 96 18.92 10.02 -40.44
C PRO A 96 18.44 11.41 -40.89
N MET A 97 17.81 12.19 -40.00
CA MET A 97 17.32 13.55 -40.25
C MET A 97 18.33 14.65 -39.89
N ILE A 98 19.43 14.35 -39.20
CA ILE A 98 20.48 15.37 -38.97
C ILE A 98 21.42 15.38 -40.17
N LYS A 99 21.08 16.17 -41.19
CA LYS A 99 22.07 16.62 -42.18
C LYS A 99 23.08 17.51 -41.46
N THR A 100 24.27 17.00 -41.21
CA THR A 100 25.46 17.84 -41.05
C THR A 100 25.75 18.46 -42.41
N GLU A 101 25.37 19.72 -42.59
CA GLU A 101 25.98 20.58 -43.60
C GLU A 101 27.38 20.95 -43.08
N GLU A 102 28.41 20.37 -43.69
CA GLU A 102 29.79 20.87 -43.66
C GLU A 102 29.96 21.79 -44.88
N ASP A 103 30.19 23.09 -44.64
CA ASP A 103 31.03 23.99 -45.45
C ASP A 103 31.47 25.19 -44.59
#